data_AF-A0A2K0W659-F1
#
_entry.id   AF-A0A2K0W659-F1
#
_cell.length_a   1.000
_cell.length_b   1.000
_cell.length_c   1.000
_cell.angle_alpha   90.00
_cell.angle_beta   90.00
_cell.angle_gamma   90.00
#
_symmetry.space_group_name_H-M   'P 1'
#
loop_
_entity.id
_entity.type
_entity.pdbx_description
1 polymer ?
#
loop_
_entity_poly.entity_id
_entity_poly.type
_entity_poly.pdbx_seq_one_letter_code
_entity_poly.pdbx_strand_id
1 'polypeptide(L)'
;MYTIIQWWHHASSQGFTKSASFAPLLYLVGLKKDLRDQCFLEDHQTGSAFSSSGLLAYPTCCICSSEATWQATRIGAHKYIECSAATGEGMKEVIDDSGREAMRRLVGGQVPEDEVIPKKKRRFF
;
A
#
# COMPACT_ATOMS: atom_id res chain seq x y z
N MET A 1 8.42 3.26 7.49
CA MET A 1 7.93 2.79 6.17
C MET A 1 9.02 2.65 5.09
N TYR A 2 10.15 3.36 5.17
CA TYR A 2 11.23 3.30 4.15
C TYR A 2 11.74 1.88 3.88
N THR A 3 11.90 1.06 4.93
CA THR A 3 12.39 -0.32 4.84
C THR A 3 11.48 -1.26 4.06
N ILE A 4 10.15 -1.12 4.18
CA ILE A 4 9.18 -1.98 3.48
C ILE A 4 9.16 -1.64 1.98
N ILE A 5 9.26 -0.37 1.64
CA ILE A 5 9.32 0.10 0.25
C ILE A 5 10.63 -0.36 -0.40
N GLN A 6 11.75 -0.25 0.31
CA GLN A 6 13.03 -0.78 -0.17
C GLN A 6 13.00 -2.29 -0.35
N TRP A 7 12.37 -3.02 0.59
CA TRP A 7 12.17 -4.46 0.46
C TRP A 7 11.33 -4.80 -0.76
N TRP A 8 10.21 -4.09 -0.99
CA TRP A 8 9.38 -4.29 -2.18
C TRP A 8 10.14 -4.01 -3.48
N HIS A 9 10.87 -2.90 -3.57
CA HIS A 9 11.70 -2.62 -4.75
C HIS A 9 12.76 -3.69 -4.99
N HIS A 10 13.37 -4.20 -3.92
CA HIS A 10 14.34 -5.29 -4.04
C HIS A 10 13.67 -6.60 -4.48
N ALA A 11 12.55 -6.98 -3.87
CA ALA A 11 11.81 -8.19 -4.20
C ALA A 11 11.24 -8.16 -5.63
N SER A 12 10.70 -7.02 -6.06
CA SER A 12 10.18 -6.83 -7.41
C SER A 12 11.28 -6.83 -8.47
N SER A 13 12.41 -6.14 -8.25
CA SER A 13 13.50 -6.05 -9.25
C SER A 13 14.45 -7.25 -9.27
N GLN A 14 14.62 -7.95 -8.15
CA GLN A 14 15.61 -9.02 -8.01
C GLN A 14 15.04 -10.40 -7.69
N GLY A 15 13.75 -10.50 -7.36
CA GLY A 15 13.04 -11.73 -7.04
C GLY A 15 12.03 -12.10 -8.13
N PHE A 16 10.81 -11.58 -8.02
CA PHE A 16 9.67 -12.01 -8.83
C PHE A 16 9.88 -11.88 -10.35
N THR A 17 10.57 -10.84 -10.80
CA THR A 17 10.74 -10.54 -12.24
C THR A 17 11.88 -11.31 -12.92
N LYS A 18 12.72 -12.04 -12.18
CA LYS A 18 13.82 -12.81 -12.80
C LYS A 18 13.35 -14.09 -13.49
N SER A 19 12.20 -14.66 -13.07
CA SER A 19 11.66 -15.90 -13.62
C SER A 19 10.21 -15.78 -14.11
N ALA A 20 9.45 -14.77 -13.65
CA ALA A 20 8.09 -14.55 -14.11
C ALA A 20 8.05 -13.60 -15.31
N SER A 21 7.35 -14.00 -16.37
CA SER A 21 7.07 -13.16 -17.55
C SER A 21 5.88 -12.22 -17.36
N PHE A 22 5.37 -12.06 -16.14
CA PHE A 22 4.19 -11.26 -15.85
C PHE A 22 4.46 -10.23 -14.75
N ALA A 23 3.85 -9.06 -14.89
CA ALA A 23 3.82 -8.06 -13.83
C ALA A 23 2.84 -8.51 -12.73
N PRO A 24 3.26 -8.66 -11.46
CA PRO A 24 2.37 -9.11 -10.40
C PRO A 24 1.28 -8.07 -10.12
N LEU A 25 0.04 -8.51 -10.00
CA LEU A 25 -1.06 -7.68 -9.52
C LEU A 25 -0.86 -7.40 -8.02
N LEU A 26 -0.43 -6.18 -7.70
CA LEU A 26 -0.10 -5.78 -6.33
C LEU A 26 -1.26 -5.03 -5.66
N TYR A 27 -1.58 -5.39 -4.42
CA TYR A 27 -2.46 -4.63 -3.53
C TYR A 27 -1.71 -4.26 -2.25
N LEU A 28 -1.87 -3.02 -1.78
CA LEU A 28 -1.45 -2.64 -0.44
C LEU A 28 -2.65 -2.80 0.50
N VAL A 29 -2.49 -3.53 1.60
CA VAL A 29 -3.59 -3.79 2.54
C VAL A 29 -3.29 -3.19 3.92
N GLY A 30 -4.14 -2.27 4.37
CA GLY A 30 -4.14 -1.75 5.73
C GLY A 30 -4.93 -2.67 6.65
N LEU A 31 -4.25 -3.39 7.52
CA LEU A 31 -4.87 -4.33 8.46
C LEU A 31 -5.32 -3.63 9.74
N LYS A 32 -6.23 -4.29 10.47
CA LYS A 32 -6.71 -3.86 11.80
C LYS A 32 -7.34 -2.47 11.77
N LYS A 33 -8.11 -2.18 10.73
CA LYS A 33 -8.87 -0.93 10.59
C LYS A 33 -9.68 -0.61 11.84
N ASP A 34 -10.24 -1.62 12.50
CA ASP A 34 -10.98 -1.51 13.75
C ASP A 34 -10.18 -0.85 14.88
N LEU A 35 -8.88 -1.15 15.01
CA LEU A 35 -8.02 -0.51 16.01
C LEU A 35 -7.70 0.93 15.64
N ARG A 36 -7.56 1.22 14.34
CA ARG A 36 -7.32 2.58 13.87
C ARG A 36 -8.56 3.45 13.98
N ASP A 37 -9.74 2.90 13.79
CA ASP A 37 -11.00 3.63 13.98
C ASP A 37 -11.24 3.93 15.48
N GLN A 38 -10.61 3.20 16.38
CA GLN A 38 -10.54 3.51 17.81
C GLN A 38 -9.44 4.54 18.16
N CYS A 39 -8.44 4.75 17.29
CA CYS A 39 -7.38 5.77 17.46
C CYS A 39 -7.89 7.23 17.45
N PHE A 40 -9.19 7.47 17.19
CA PHE A 40 -9.82 8.80 17.30
C PHE A 40 -10.26 9.16 18.72
N LEU A 41 -10.24 8.20 19.65
CA LEU A 41 -10.52 8.43 21.05
C LEU A 41 -9.29 9.05 21.73
N GLU A 42 -9.52 10.01 22.62
CA GLU A 42 -8.51 10.89 23.25
C GLU A 42 -7.35 10.14 23.96
N ASP A 43 -7.47 8.83 24.14
CA ASP A 43 -6.52 7.94 24.83
C ASP A 43 -5.29 7.54 23.99
N HIS A 44 -5.30 7.75 22.67
CA HIS A 44 -4.18 7.39 21.78
C HIS A 44 -3.24 8.55 21.43
N GLN A 45 -3.46 9.73 22.03
CA GLN A 45 -2.50 10.81 22.04
C GLN A 45 -1.39 10.45 23.05
N THR A 46 -0.58 9.44 22.74
CA THR A 46 0.44 8.95 23.65
C THR A 46 1.33 10.12 24.07
N GLY A 47 1.30 10.40 25.38
CA GLY A 47 1.81 11.61 26.00
C GLY A 47 3.19 12.01 25.52
N SER A 48 3.23 13.06 24.70
CA SER A 48 4.29 14.03 24.88
C SER A 48 3.77 15.09 25.83
N ALA A 49 3.94 14.86 27.12
CA ALA A 49 3.84 15.91 28.15
C ALA A 49 4.83 17.08 27.93
N PHE A 50 5.55 17.10 26.79
CA PHE A 50 6.55 18.09 26.40
C PHE A 50 6.43 18.58 24.94
N SER A 51 5.41 18.19 24.17
CA SER A 51 5.22 18.73 22.82
C SER A 51 4.05 19.70 22.81
N SER A 52 4.37 20.98 22.98
CA SER A 52 3.47 22.14 22.88
C SER A 52 2.88 22.37 21.47
N SER A 53 2.83 21.34 20.63
CA SER A 53 2.37 21.44 19.25
C SER A 53 1.00 20.78 19.10
N GLY A 54 -0.04 21.50 19.52
CA GLY A 54 -1.45 21.23 19.17
C GLY A 54 -1.77 21.44 17.68
N LEU A 55 -0.82 21.13 16.80
CA LEU A 55 -0.88 21.37 15.35
C LEU A 55 -0.86 20.07 14.53
N LEU A 56 -0.77 18.90 15.17
CA LEU A 56 -0.81 17.63 14.45
C LEU A 56 -2.27 17.18 14.32
N ALA A 57 -2.87 17.46 13.17
CA ALA A 57 -4.24 17.10 12.81
C ALA A 57 -4.50 15.57 12.71
N TYR A 58 -3.51 14.73 13.02
CA TYR A 58 -3.59 13.28 12.85
C TYR A 58 -2.88 12.52 13.98
N PRO A 59 -3.44 11.39 14.47
CA PRO A 59 -2.80 10.54 15.47
C PRO A 59 -1.44 10.03 14.98
N THR A 60 -0.40 10.11 15.81
CA THR A 60 0.96 9.66 15.46
C THR A 60 1.15 8.14 15.60
N CYS A 61 0.22 7.45 16.24
CA CYS A 61 0.28 6.01 16.51
C CYS A 61 -0.26 5.12 15.38
N CYS A 62 -0.95 5.72 14.41
CA CYS A 62 -1.82 5.03 13.46
C CYS A 62 -1.57 5.61 12.05
N ILE A 63 -1.42 4.76 11.02
CA ILE A 63 -1.23 5.23 9.64
C ILE A 63 -2.55 5.78 9.10
N CYS A 64 -2.56 7.01 8.60
CA CYS A 64 -3.75 7.59 8.00
C CYS A 64 -3.97 7.06 6.57
N SER A 65 -5.23 6.97 6.15
CA SER A 65 -5.61 6.40 4.86
C SER A 65 -5.00 7.15 3.67
N SER A 66 -4.83 8.48 3.79
CA SER A 66 -4.21 9.29 2.74
C SER A 66 -2.71 9.01 2.58
N GLU A 67 -1.96 8.86 3.68
CA GLU A 67 -0.56 8.45 3.64
C GLU A 67 -0.42 7.06 3.02
N ALA A 68 -1.22 6.10 3.46
CA ALA A 68 -1.17 4.73 2.92
C ALA A 68 -1.52 4.68 1.42
N THR A 69 -2.54 5.44 1.00
CA THR A 69 -2.92 5.56 -0.42
C THR A 69 -1.76 6.12 -1.26
N TRP A 70 -1.11 7.19 -0.79
CA TRP A 70 0.04 7.77 -1.48
C TRP A 70 1.20 6.76 -1.64
N GLN A 71 1.39 5.91 -0.64
CA GLN A 71 2.45 4.89 -0.67
C GLN A 71 2.09 3.73 -1.59
N ALA A 72 0.81 3.34 -1.65
CA ALA A 72 0.32 2.36 -2.62
C ALA A 72 0.64 2.79 -4.06
N THR A 73 0.38 4.07 -4.39
CA THR A 73 0.76 4.63 -5.69
C THR A 73 2.27 4.56 -5.92
N ARG A 74 3.08 4.89 -4.90
CA ARG A 74 4.54 4.92 -5.03
C ARG A 74 5.17 3.55 -5.27
N ILE A 75 4.56 2.47 -4.76
CA ILE A 75 5.04 1.10 -4.97
C ILE A 75 4.44 0.43 -6.23
N GLY A 76 3.58 1.14 -6.98
CA GLY A 76 2.90 0.60 -8.15
C GLY A 76 1.79 -0.39 -7.81
N ALA A 77 1.15 -0.26 -6.65
CA ALA A 77 0.00 -1.09 -6.30
C ALA A 77 -1.22 -0.70 -7.15
N HIS A 78 -2.00 -1.68 -7.55
CA HIS A 78 -3.26 -1.49 -8.25
C HIS A 78 -4.29 -0.77 -7.38
N LYS A 79 -4.37 -1.11 -6.10
CA LYS A 79 -5.29 -0.49 -5.13
C LYS A 79 -4.75 -0.57 -3.71
N TYR A 80 -5.11 0.41 -2.89
CA TYR A 80 -5.03 0.34 -1.43
C TYR A 80 -6.38 -0.11 -0.87
N ILE A 81 -6.39 -1.10 0.02
CA ILE A 81 -7.60 -1.60 0.69
C ILE A 81 -7.36 -1.59 2.19
N GLU A 82 -8.34 -1.12 2.95
CA GLU A 82 -8.32 -1.21 4.41
C GLU A 82 -9.30 -2.28 4.86
N CYS A 83 -8.90 -3.11 5.82
CA CYS A 83 -9.75 -4.17 6.33
C CYS A 83 -9.55 -4.43 7.82
N SER A 84 -10.55 -5.07 8.40
CA SER A 84 -10.47 -5.70 9.70
C SER A 84 -10.93 -7.15 9.58
N ALA A 85 -10.00 -8.07 9.85
CA ALA A 85 -10.35 -9.48 9.97
C ALA A 85 -11.24 -9.74 11.19
N ALA A 86 -11.20 -8.87 12.21
CA ALA A 86 -11.99 -9.02 13.43
C ALA A 86 -13.47 -8.65 13.22
N THR A 87 -13.74 -7.58 12.46
CA THR A 87 -15.12 -7.14 12.17
C THR A 87 -15.65 -7.68 10.84
N GLY A 88 -14.77 -8.23 9.99
CA GLY A 88 -15.07 -8.64 8.62
C GLY A 88 -15.08 -7.49 7.60
N GLU A 89 -14.91 -6.24 8.03
CA GLU A 89 -14.92 -5.08 7.14
C GLU A 89 -13.76 -5.16 6.12
N GLY A 90 -14.06 -4.89 4.84
CA GLY A 90 -13.07 -4.86 3.75
C GLY A 90 -12.56 -6.24 3.30
N MET A 91 -12.90 -7.33 3.99
CA MET A 91 -12.37 -8.66 3.67
C MET A 91 -12.83 -9.19 2.30
N LYS A 92 -14.05 -8.85 1.88
CA LYS A 92 -14.55 -9.17 0.53
C LYS A 92 -13.69 -8.53 -0.55
N GLU A 93 -13.30 -7.27 -0.39
CA GLU A 93 -12.44 -6.58 -1.36
C GLU A 93 -11.04 -7.21 -1.41
N VAL A 94 -10.50 -7.56 -0.23
CA VAL A 94 -9.17 -8.18 -0.10
C VAL A 94 -9.09 -9.54 -0.77
N ILE A 95 -10.14 -10.37 -0.67
CA ILE A 95 -10.11 -11.77 -1.14
C ILE A 95 -10.87 -11.94 -2.46
N ASP A 96 -12.17 -11.64 -2.47
CA ASP A 96 -13.03 -11.97 -3.61
C ASP A 96 -12.75 -11.05 -4.79
N ASP A 97 -12.68 -9.73 -4.55
CA ASP A 97 -12.53 -8.77 -5.63
C ASP A 97 -11.10 -8.77 -6.19
N SER A 98 -10.09 -8.94 -5.34
CA SER A 98 -8.70 -9.11 -5.78
C SER A 98 -8.53 -10.39 -6.61
N GLY A 99 -9.15 -11.50 -6.20
CA GLY A 99 -9.13 -12.77 -6.93
C GLY A 99 -9.87 -12.68 -8.27
N ARG A 100 -11.01 -11.98 -8.30
CA ARG A 100 -11.77 -11.72 -9.53
C ARG A 100 -10.97 -10.87 -10.50
N GLU A 101 -10.26 -9.85 -10.02
CA GLU A 101 -9.42 -8.99 -10.86
C GLU A 101 -8.20 -9.77 -11.39
N ALA A 102 -7.56 -10.60 -10.57
CA ALA A 102 -6.50 -11.50 -11.02
C ALA A 102 -6.98 -12.42 -12.14
N MET A 103 -8.15 -13.06 -11.95
CA MET A 103 -8.73 -13.95 -12.97
C MET A 103 -9.11 -13.19 -14.25
N ARG A 104 -9.68 -11.98 -14.11
CA ARG A 104 -10.01 -11.13 -15.26
C ARG A 104 -8.78 -10.83 -16.10
N ARG A 105 -7.62 -10.52 -15.50
CA ARG A 105 -6.39 -10.24 -16.24
C ARG A 105 -5.84 -11.47 -16.96
N LEU A 106 -5.96 -12.64 -16.35
CA LEU A 106 -5.56 -13.91 -16.96
C LEU A 106 -6.45 -14.28 -18.17
N VAL A 107 -7.77 -14.18 -18.03
CA VAL A 107 -8.73 -14.54 -19.10
C VAL A 107 -8.79 -13.46 -20.19
N GLY A 108 -8.66 -12.18 -19.82
CA GLY A 108 -8.80 -11.05 -20.72
C GLY A 108 -7.60 -10.78 -21.63
N GLY A 109 -6.52 -11.56 -21.55
CA GLY A 109 -5.37 -11.44 -22.46
C GLY A 109 -4.62 -10.12 -22.37
N GLN A 110 -4.72 -9.38 -21.25
CA GLN A 110 -3.87 -8.21 -21.02
C GLN A 110 -2.44 -8.68 -20.71
N VAL A 111 -1.69 -8.98 -21.77
CA VAL A 111 -0.24 -8.82 -21.75
C VAL A 111 -0.01 -7.35 -21.36
N PRO A 112 0.72 -7.04 -20.28
CA PRO A 112 1.06 -5.67 -19.99
C PRO A 112 1.80 -5.14 -21.21
N GLU A 113 1.28 -4.09 -21.86
CA GLU A 113 2.14 -3.30 -22.72
C GLU A 113 3.36 -2.93 -21.90
N ASP A 114 4.55 -3.19 -22.43
CA ASP A 114 5.82 -2.82 -21.84
C ASP A 114 5.69 -1.39 -21.31
N GLU A 115 5.53 -1.22 -20.00
CA GLU A 115 5.58 0.08 -19.37
C GLU A 115 7.01 0.56 -19.61
N VAL A 116 7.17 1.41 -20.63
CA VAL A 116 8.43 2.03 -21.00
C VAL A 116 8.88 2.82 -19.79
N ILE A 117 9.72 2.18 -18.96
CA ILE A 117 10.41 2.83 -17.86
C ILE A 117 11.09 4.05 -18.48
N PRO A 118 10.73 5.29 -18.11
CA PRO A 118 11.39 6.45 -18.67
C PRO A 118 12.84 6.40 -18.23
N LYS A 119 13.73 6.07 -19.19
CA LYS A 119 15.18 6.12 -18.99
C LYS A 119 15.50 7.53 -18.52
N LYS A 120 15.79 7.69 -17.23
CA LYS A 120 16.30 8.95 -16.68
C LYS A 120 17.51 9.34 -17.53
N LYS A 121 17.37 10.36 -18.38
CA LYS A 121 18.49 11.00 -19.05
C LYS A 121 19.43 11.47 -17.95
N ARG A 122 20.58 10.80 -17.82
CA ARG A 122 21.71 11.31 -17.03
C ARG A 122 22.08 12.65 -17.67
N ARG A 123 21.73 13.75 -16.99
CA ARG A 123 22.27 15.07 -17.32
C ARG A 123 23.73 15.03 -16.91
N PHE A 124 24.62 14.99 -17.89
CA PHE A 124 26.00 15.38 -17.72
C PHE A 124 26.02 16.91 -17.71
N PHE A 125 26.38 17.49 -16.57
CA PHE A 125 26.93 18.82 -16.43
C PHE A 125 28.10 18.70 -15.46
#